data_AF-A0A0N8K0F5-F1
#
_entry.id   AF-A0A0N8K0F5-F1
#
_cell.length_a   1.000
_cell.length_b   1.000
_cell.length_c   1.000
_cell.angle_alpha   90.00
_cell.angle_beta   90.00
_cell.angle_gamma   90.00
#
_symmetry.space_group_name_H-M   'P 1'
#
loop_
_entity.id
_entity.type
_entity.pdbx_description
1 polymer ?
#
loop_
_entity_poly.entity_id
_entity_poly.type
_entity_poly.pdbx_seq_one_letter_code
_entity_poly.pdbx_strand_id
1 'polypeptide(L)'
;MTTPTVVSFSFDVGNGPVELAVRSLAPLNDDQWHRVSAERNVKEAVLQLDQQYREVRPAPSQGHTRLELYSQLYVGAAGGQKGFLGCIRSLKMNGVTLDLEERAKVTPGVKPGCSGHCTSYGMYCRNGGKCIEKYNGYSCDCTSTAYDGTFCTKDVGGFFEAGTLVKYNFMPENTAAVASKDTKGLSRNVAPEGNLTREDLAFSFSTSSAPSILVYISSRTQDYMAVVLRHNGTLQIRYNLGGLQEPFTIDVDQRNLANGQPHTVNITRVDRNIQLQGVPGRLLAPGSSIQPLGTAVQSHQRHHHLPWDLIPALWAAGILWDRR
;
A
#
# COMPACT_ATOMS: atom_id res chain seq x y z
N MET A 1 11.64 4.41 11.71
CA MET A 1 12.03 5.83 11.52
C MET A 1 10.85 6.68 11.96
N THR A 2 11.03 7.56 12.92
CA THR A 2 9.98 8.47 13.39
C THR A 2 9.64 9.47 12.29
N THR A 3 8.36 9.54 11.90
CA THR A 3 7.88 10.54 10.95
C THR A 3 7.87 11.92 11.64
N PRO A 4 8.55 12.93 11.09
CA PRO A 4 8.61 14.25 11.71
C PRO A 4 7.23 14.90 11.70
N THR A 5 6.76 15.33 12.88
CA THR A 5 5.48 16.05 13.08
C THR A 5 5.67 17.34 13.87
N VAL A 6 6.92 17.74 14.14
CA VAL A 6 7.24 18.86 15.03
C VAL A 6 8.18 19.82 14.32
N VAL A 7 7.87 21.12 14.41
CA VAL A 7 8.77 22.22 14.08
C VAL A 7 9.07 22.98 15.36
N SER A 8 10.34 23.26 15.64
CA SER A 8 10.73 24.08 16.77
C SER A 8 11.46 25.36 16.38
N PHE A 9 11.33 26.38 17.23
CA PHE A 9 11.98 27.66 17.13
C PHE A 9 12.65 27.97 18.47
N SER A 10 13.99 28.11 18.45
CA SER A 10 14.78 28.37 19.65
C SER A 10 15.59 29.66 19.56
N PHE A 11 15.72 30.36 20.68
CA PHE A 11 16.50 31.59 20.79
C PHE A 11 16.97 31.82 22.24
N ASP A 12 18.02 32.62 22.43
CA ASP A 12 18.53 33.03 23.74
C ASP A 12 18.82 34.53 23.71
N VAL A 13 18.38 35.27 24.72
CA VAL A 13 18.57 36.73 24.85
C VAL A 13 19.37 37.13 26.10
N GLY A 14 20.23 36.22 26.58
CA GLY A 14 21.15 36.42 27.69
C GLY A 14 20.62 35.92 29.04
N ASN A 15 19.46 35.29 29.06
CA ASN A 15 18.84 34.68 30.24
C ASN A 15 18.59 33.17 30.08
N GLY A 16 19.16 32.56 29.03
CA GLY A 16 19.04 31.14 28.73
C GLY A 16 18.16 30.85 27.52
N PRO A 17 18.23 29.61 27.00
CA PRO A 17 17.51 29.22 25.80
C PRO A 17 16.00 29.11 26.04
N VAL A 18 15.23 29.65 25.10
CA VAL A 18 13.79 29.50 24.98
C VAL A 18 13.51 28.67 23.73
N GLU A 19 12.59 27.70 23.83
CA GLU A 19 12.14 26.89 22.70
C GLU A 19 10.61 26.90 22.61
N LEU A 20 10.09 27.13 21.40
CA LEU A 20 8.70 26.93 21.04
C LEU A 20 8.63 25.74 20.10
N ALA A 21 7.60 24.91 20.23
CA ALA A 21 7.39 23.77 19.35
C ALA A 21 5.91 23.68 18.95
N VAL A 22 5.64 23.55 17.65
CA VAL A 22 4.31 23.26 17.12
C VAL A 22 4.27 21.82 16.61
N ARG A 23 3.18 21.10 16.92
CA ARG A 23 2.97 19.72 16.49
C ARG A 23 1.83 19.63 15.50
N SER A 24 2.12 19.14 14.28
CA SER A 24 1.12 18.82 13.28
C SER A 24 0.48 17.45 13.55
N LEU A 25 -0.75 17.25 13.07
CA LEU A 25 -1.43 15.95 13.11
C LEU A 25 -0.89 15.00 12.04
N ALA A 26 -0.51 15.54 10.88
CA ALA A 26 0.06 14.80 9.76
C ALA A 26 1.61 14.90 9.75
N PRO A 27 2.32 13.89 9.21
CA PRO A 27 3.75 13.98 8.93
C PRO A 27 4.09 15.17 8.03
N LEU A 28 5.19 15.86 8.30
CA LEU A 28 5.66 17.04 7.55
C LEU A 28 6.64 16.68 6.42
N ASN A 29 6.96 15.40 6.27
CA ASN A 29 7.78 14.86 5.20
C ASN A 29 6.90 14.20 4.11
N ASP A 30 5.81 14.88 3.75
CA ASP A 30 4.76 14.42 2.84
C ASP A 30 4.94 14.92 1.40
N ASP A 31 6.10 15.53 1.09
CA ASP A 31 6.43 16.15 -0.20
C ASP A 31 5.51 17.34 -0.56
N GLN A 32 4.83 17.92 0.44
CA GLN A 32 4.03 19.13 0.28
C GLN A 32 4.74 20.36 0.85
N TRP A 33 4.30 21.53 0.39
CA TRP A 33 4.83 22.80 0.86
C TRP A 33 4.19 23.19 2.19
N HIS A 34 5.01 23.27 3.24
CA HIS A 34 4.61 23.82 4.53
C HIS A 34 5.09 25.25 4.72
N ARG A 35 4.27 26.10 5.34
CA ARG A 35 4.60 27.49 5.67
C ARG A 35 4.93 27.61 7.15
N VAL A 36 6.17 27.96 7.46
CA VAL A 36 6.62 28.25 8.83
C VAL A 36 6.82 29.76 8.99
N SER A 37 6.28 30.33 10.06
CA SER A 37 6.59 31.70 10.49
C SER A 37 6.93 31.73 11.97
N ALA A 38 8.11 32.27 12.28
CA ALA A 38 8.55 32.56 13.63
C ALA A 38 8.66 34.08 13.80
N GLU A 39 7.99 34.62 14.81
CA GLU A 39 8.03 36.04 15.17
C GLU A 39 8.47 36.17 16.63
N ARG A 40 9.30 37.17 16.91
CA ARG A 40 9.61 37.59 18.28
C ARG A 40 9.51 39.10 18.35
N ASN A 41 8.73 39.59 19.29
CA ASN A 41 8.64 41.00 19.63
C ASN A 41 8.90 41.20 21.14
N VAL A 42 8.74 42.43 21.64
CA VAL A 42 9.00 42.76 23.05
C VAL A 42 7.99 42.15 24.03
N LYS A 43 6.85 41.66 23.53
CA LYS A 43 5.77 41.07 24.35
C LYS A 43 5.78 39.55 24.33
N GLU A 44 6.04 38.96 23.17
CA GLU A 44 5.94 37.51 22.98
C GLU A 44 6.79 37.01 21.80
N ALA A 45 7.03 35.70 21.80
CA ALA A 45 7.47 34.92 20.66
C ALA A 45 6.30 34.04 20.18
N VAL A 46 6.19 33.88 18.87
CA VAL A 46 5.12 33.14 18.20
C VAL A 46 5.74 32.24 17.15
N LEU A 47 5.37 30.96 17.17
CA LEU A 47 5.67 30.01 16.10
C LEU A 47 4.35 29.56 15.47
N GLN A 48 4.26 29.63 14.14
CA GLN A 48 3.08 29.20 13.40
C GLN A 48 3.48 28.32 12.22
N LEU A 49 2.72 27.24 12.02
CA LEU A 49 2.86 26.27 10.94
C LEU A 49 1.53 26.15 10.18
N ASP A 50 1.59 26.32 8.86
CA ASP A 50 0.48 26.21 7.91
C ASP A 50 -0.74 27.08 8.23
N GLN A 51 -0.52 28.18 8.95
CA GLN A 51 -1.56 29.05 9.51
C GLN A 51 -2.50 28.37 10.52
N GLN A 52 -2.40 27.04 10.69
CA GLN A 52 -3.29 26.22 11.49
C GLN A 52 -2.74 25.96 12.90
N TYR A 53 -1.45 25.61 13.01
CA TYR A 53 -0.82 25.28 14.28
C TYR A 53 -0.06 26.50 14.79
N ARG A 54 -0.31 26.93 16.03
CA ARG A 54 0.28 28.14 16.62
C ARG A 54 0.67 27.91 18.06
N GLU A 55 1.89 28.28 18.41
CA GLU A 55 2.42 28.29 19.78
C GLU A 55 2.88 29.69 20.15
N VAL A 56 2.64 30.11 21.39
CA VAL A 56 2.99 31.45 21.89
C VAL A 56 3.71 31.36 23.21
N ARG A 57 4.80 32.11 23.33
CA ARG A 57 5.56 32.23 24.57
C ARG A 57 5.69 33.71 24.95
N PRO A 58 5.20 34.12 26.13
CA PRO A 58 5.43 35.47 26.64
C PRO A 58 6.93 35.77 26.74
N ALA A 59 7.32 37.01 26.46
CA ALA A 59 8.69 37.46 26.62
C ALA A 59 9.11 37.36 28.09
N PRO A 60 10.32 36.84 28.39
CA PRO A 60 10.83 36.82 29.76
C PRO A 60 10.89 38.23 30.36
N SER A 61 10.64 38.36 31.67
CA SER A 61 10.72 39.63 32.40
C SER A 61 12.15 40.14 32.59
N GLN A 62 13.14 39.27 32.42
CA GLN A 62 14.57 39.55 32.53
C GLN A 62 15.27 39.15 31.22
N GLY A 63 16.30 39.90 30.82
CA GLY A 63 17.07 39.66 29.58
C GLY A 63 17.01 40.84 28.61
N HIS A 64 17.72 40.73 27.49
CA HIS A 64 17.79 41.79 26.50
C HIS A 64 16.52 41.85 25.63
N THR A 65 16.01 43.07 25.41
CA THR A 65 14.86 43.30 24.51
C THR A 65 15.23 43.09 23.05
N ARG A 66 16.52 43.17 22.69
CA ARG A 66 17.05 42.95 21.35
C ARG A 66 17.93 41.70 21.32
N LEU A 67 17.76 40.89 20.27
CA LEU A 67 18.69 39.83 19.92
C LEU A 67 19.65 40.40 18.87
N GLU A 68 20.94 40.45 19.20
CA GLU A 68 21.98 40.92 18.29
C GLU A 68 22.69 39.72 17.67
N LEU A 69 22.61 39.61 16.34
CA LEU A 69 23.22 38.53 15.58
C LEU A 69 24.47 39.06 14.89
N TYR A 70 25.63 38.56 15.28
CA TYR A 70 26.93 38.95 14.72
C TYR A 70 27.53 37.90 13.78
N SER A 71 26.94 36.71 13.73
CA SER A 71 27.38 35.61 12.89
C SER A 71 26.70 35.61 11.53
N GLN A 72 27.27 34.84 10.60
CA GLN A 72 26.65 34.57 9.31
C GLN A 72 25.36 33.77 9.48
N LEU A 73 24.37 34.05 8.63
CA LEU A 73 23.15 33.27 8.54
C LEU A 73 23.43 31.96 7.78
N TYR A 74 23.17 30.83 8.43
CA TYR A 74 23.24 29.51 7.81
C TYR A 74 21.82 29.01 7.51
N VAL A 75 21.63 28.45 6.31
CA VAL A 75 20.37 27.87 5.88
C VAL A 75 20.62 26.40 5.53
N GLY A 76 19.76 25.51 6.00
CA GLY A 76 19.85 24.08 5.75
C GLY A 76 20.75 23.31 6.74
N ALA A 77 21.92 23.82 7.09
CA ALA A 77 22.78 23.18 8.09
C ALA A 77 23.69 24.18 8.81
N ALA A 78 23.97 23.94 10.09
CA ALA A 78 25.00 24.64 10.84
C ALA A 78 25.76 23.65 11.74
N GLY A 79 27.10 23.69 11.68
CA GLY A 79 28.02 23.04 12.63
C GLY A 79 27.83 21.55 12.92
N GLY A 80 28.34 20.64 12.08
CA GLY A 80 28.49 19.20 12.39
C GLY A 80 27.21 18.39 12.58
N GLN A 81 26.03 19.03 12.62
CA GLN A 81 24.73 18.38 12.72
C GLN A 81 24.27 17.83 11.36
N LYS A 82 23.34 16.87 11.40
CA LYS A 82 22.64 16.43 10.18
C LYS A 82 21.83 17.59 9.62
N GLY A 83 22.21 18.05 8.43
CA GLY A 83 21.52 19.13 7.73
C GLY A 83 20.12 18.73 7.24
N PHE A 84 19.31 19.75 7.00
CA PHE A 84 18.05 19.66 6.28
C PHE A 84 18.29 19.16 4.85
N LEU A 85 17.44 18.25 4.41
CA LEU A 85 17.41 17.71 3.06
C LEU A 85 16.01 17.89 2.50
N GLY A 86 15.88 18.74 1.48
CA GLY A 86 14.61 19.09 0.89
C GLY A 86 14.68 20.48 0.27
N CYS A 87 13.54 21.16 0.22
CA CYS A 87 13.44 22.46 -0.41
C CYS A 87 13.02 23.57 0.55
N ILE A 88 13.66 24.73 0.41
CA ILE A 88 13.29 25.98 1.09
C ILE A 88 13.05 27.02 0.01
N ARG A 89 11.91 27.73 0.09
CA ARG A 89 11.58 28.85 -0.81
C ARG A 89 10.98 30.00 -0.04
N SER A 90 10.97 31.19 -0.64
CA SER A 90 10.35 32.39 -0.06
C SER A 90 10.87 32.72 1.35
N LEU A 91 12.16 32.50 1.60
CA LEU A 91 12.78 32.82 2.89
C LEU A 91 12.79 34.34 3.08
N LYS A 92 12.12 34.80 4.15
CA LYS A 92 12.09 36.20 4.55
C LYS A 92 12.61 36.35 5.96
N MET A 93 13.44 37.36 6.19
CA MET A 93 13.98 37.70 7.50
C MET A 93 13.74 39.20 7.74
N ASN A 94 12.98 39.53 8.78
CA ASN A 94 12.60 40.92 9.11
C ASN A 94 12.01 41.69 7.90
N GLY A 95 11.16 41.02 7.11
CA GLY A 95 10.53 41.60 5.93
C GLY A 95 11.40 41.60 4.66
N VAL A 96 12.71 41.38 4.77
CA VAL A 96 13.63 41.29 3.64
C VAL A 96 13.58 39.87 3.06
N THR A 97 13.35 39.77 1.76
CA THR A 97 13.40 38.48 1.05
C THR A 97 14.85 38.17 0.69
N LEU A 98 15.33 36.98 1.07
CA LEU A 98 16.67 36.53 0.78
C LEU A 98 16.68 35.73 -0.53
N ASP A 99 17.59 36.08 -1.44
CA ASP A 99 17.75 35.39 -2.71
C ASP A 99 18.51 34.06 -2.53
N LEU A 100 17.75 32.99 -2.31
CA LEU A 100 18.30 31.65 -2.20
C LEU A 100 18.73 31.07 -3.56
N GLU A 101 18.17 31.57 -4.67
CA GLU A 101 18.43 31.01 -5.99
C GLU A 101 19.83 31.38 -6.47
N GLU A 102 20.19 32.66 -6.40
CA GLU A 102 21.54 33.12 -6.73
C GLU A 102 22.58 32.49 -5.80
N ARG A 103 22.27 32.34 -4.51
CA ARG A 103 23.19 31.69 -3.57
C ARG A 103 23.35 30.20 -3.86
N ALA A 104 22.30 29.52 -4.30
CA ALA A 104 22.36 28.11 -4.67
C ALA A 104 23.32 27.86 -5.84
N LYS A 105 23.36 28.75 -6.86
CA LYS A 105 24.23 28.60 -8.04
C LYS A 105 25.71 28.48 -7.70
N VAL A 106 26.15 29.10 -6.61
CA VAL A 106 27.56 29.13 -6.18
C VAL A 106 27.86 28.24 -4.98
N THR A 107 26.87 27.53 -4.44
CA THR A 107 27.02 26.71 -3.23
C THR A 107 27.03 25.22 -3.60
N PRO A 108 28.15 24.50 -3.40
CA PRO A 108 28.21 23.06 -3.68
C PRO A 108 27.12 22.27 -2.97
N GLY A 109 26.45 21.37 -3.70
CA GLY A 109 25.38 20.53 -3.16
C GLY A 109 24.00 21.18 -3.06
N VAL A 110 23.88 22.48 -3.38
CA VAL A 110 22.60 23.19 -3.48
C VAL A 110 22.33 23.48 -4.96
N LYS A 111 21.10 23.25 -5.41
CA LYS A 111 20.69 23.54 -6.80
C LYS A 111 19.64 24.65 -6.81
N PRO A 112 19.67 25.57 -7.79
CA PRO A 112 18.61 26.55 -7.96
C PRO A 112 17.29 25.87 -8.34
N GLY A 113 16.18 26.43 -7.86
CA GLY A 113 14.85 25.89 -8.06
C GLY A 113 14.52 24.68 -7.17
N CYS A 114 13.23 24.36 -7.12
CA CYS A 114 12.73 23.14 -6.50
C CYS A 114 11.47 22.69 -7.24
N SER A 115 11.68 22.05 -8.38
CA SER A 115 10.68 21.22 -9.05
C SER A 115 11.01 19.77 -8.74
N GLY A 116 10.07 19.02 -8.17
CA GLY A 116 10.24 17.58 -7.99
C GLY A 116 10.54 16.90 -9.33
N HIS A 117 11.42 15.89 -9.31
CA HIS A 117 11.76 15.13 -10.49
C HIS A 117 10.54 14.40 -11.06
N CYS A 118 9.59 13.95 -10.22
CA CYS A 118 8.40 13.27 -10.71
C CYS A 118 7.47 14.18 -11.52
N THR A 119 7.47 15.50 -11.29
CA THR A 119 6.71 16.44 -12.13
C THR A 119 7.25 16.50 -13.55
N SER A 120 8.59 16.51 -13.71
CA SER A 120 9.24 16.66 -15.02
C SER A 120 9.53 15.32 -15.71
N TYR A 121 9.87 14.30 -14.93
CA TYR A 121 10.37 13.00 -15.39
C TYR A 121 9.44 11.84 -15.05
N GLY A 122 8.33 12.06 -14.35
CA GLY A 122 7.40 10.98 -13.98
C GLY A 122 6.82 10.25 -15.19
N MET A 123 6.71 10.92 -16.34
CA MET A 123 6.26 10.32 -17.60
C MET A 123 7.17 9.19 -18.13
N TYR A 124 8.40 9.06 -17.61
CA TYR A 124 9.30 7.96 -17.97
C TYR A 124 8.98 6.66 -17.23
N CYS A 125 8.20 6.69 -16.15
CA CYS A 125 7.65 5.48 -15.54
C CYS A 125 6.53 4.93 -16.45
N ARG A 126 6.87 3.92 -17.26
CA ARG A 126 5.96 3.34 -18.25
C ARG A 126 5.00 2.33 -17.61
N ASN A 127 4.01 1.89 -18.40
CA ASN A 127 3.13 0.76 -18.07
C ASN A 127 2.41 0.86 -16.71
N GLY A 128 2.03 2.08 -16.32
CA GLY A 128 1.34 2.33 -15.05
C GLY A 128 2.24 2.35 -13.83
N GLY A 129 3.57 2.35 -14.00
CA GLY A 129 4.53 2.49 -12.90
C GLY A 129 4.37 3.84 -12.19
N LYS A 130 4.44 3.83 -10.85
CA LYS A 130 4.30 5.03 -10.02
C LYS A 130 5.66 5.72 -9.86
N CYS A 131 5.76 7.00 -10.23
CA CYS A 131 6.95 7.78 -9.92
C CYS A 131 7.05 8.04 -8.41
N ILE A 132 8.23 7.77 -7.84
CA ILE A 132 8.58 8.06 -6.45
C ILE A 132 9.70 9.08 -6.46
N GLU A 133 9.43 10.24 -5.86
CA GLU A 133 10.40 11.32 -5.67
C GLU A 133 11.51 10.86 -4.72
N LYS A 134 12.75 11.26 -5.03
CA LYS A 134 13.92 11.04 -4.17
C LYS A 134 14.66 12.36 -4.00
N TYR A 135 15.39 12.48 -2.89
CA TYR A 135 16.15 13.69 -2.58
C TYR A 135 17.14 14.13 -3.70
N ASN A 136 17.64 13.18 -4.49
CA ASN A 136 18.58 13.43 -5.58
C ASN A 136 18.08 12.92 -6.95
N GLY A 137 16.77 12.70 -7.13
CA GLY A 137 16.24 12.17 -8.38
C GLY A 137 14.84 11.60 -8.25
N TYR A 138 14.54 10.59 -9.06
CA TYR A 138 13.31 9.81 -8.96
C TYR A 138 13.59 8.33 -9.15
N SER A 139 12.62 7.49 -8.83
CA SER A 139 12.56 6.10 -9.27
C SER A 139 11.14 5.71 -9.64
N CYS A 140 10.99 4.66 -10.45
CA CYS A 140 9.69 4.08 -10.75
C CYS A 140 9.42 2.88 -9.85
N ASP A 141 8.26 2.87 -9.21
CA ASP A 141 7.70 1.71 -8.52
C ASP A 141 6.83 0.92 -9.50
N CYS A 142 7.31 -0.28 -9.83
CA CYS A 142 6.67 -1.19 -10.77
C CYS A 142 5.92 -2.33 -10.06
N THR A 143 5.88 -2.35 -8.71
CA THR A 143 5.40 -3.51 -7.93
C THR A 143 3.93 -3.87 -8.20
N SER A 144 3.12 -2.88 -8.56
CA SER A 144 1.71 -3.05 -8.93
C SER A 144 1.51 -3.24 -10.44
N THR A 145 2.56 -3.54 -11.20
CA THR A 145 2.53 -3.68 -12.66
C THR A 145 3.05 -5.06 -13.09
N ALA A 146 2.79 -5.46 -14.33
CA ALA A 146 3.38 -6.66 -14.94
C ALA A 146 4.80 -6.42 -15.48
N TYR A 147 5.46 -5.35 -15.05
CA TYR A 147 6.76 -4.92 -15.56
C TYR A 147 7.74 -4.64 -14.42
N ASP A 148 9.03 -4.63 -14.76
CA ASP A 148 10.15 -4.38 -13.87
C ASP A 148 11.20 -3.49 -14.58
N GLY A 149 12.34 -3.28 -13.93
CA GLY A 149 13.42 -2.42 -14.39
C GLY A 149 13.22 -0.97 -13.97
N THR A 150 14.21 -0.13 -14.26
CA THR A 150 14.28 1.26 -13.77
C THR A 150 13.11 2.13 -14.22
N PHE A 151 12.49 1.80 -15.34
CA PHE A 151 11.40 2.57 -15.96
C PHE A 151 10.12 1.74 -16.19
N CYS A 152 10.01 0.56 -15.55
CA CYS A 152 8.88 -0.36 -15.70
C CYS A 152 8.62 -0.78 -17.16
N THR A 153 9.69 -1.01 -17.93
CA THR A 153 9.61 -1.41 -19.35
C THR A 153 10.01 -2.86 -19.60
N LYS A 154 10.58 -3.55 -18.60
CA LYS A 154 10.97 -4.95 -18.74
C LYS A 154 9.77 -5.82 -18.39
N ASP A 155 9.24 -6.55 -19.35
CA ASP A 155 8.12 -7.47 -19.13
C ASP A 155 8.48 -8.56 -18.10
N VAL A 156 7.59 -8.80 -17.14
CA VAL A 156 7.69 -9.87 -16.13
C VAL A 156 6.59 -10.89 -16.41
N GLY A 157 6.79 -11.67 -17.45
CA GLY A 157 5.85 -12.69 -17.91
C GLY A 157 6.55 -13.87 -18.55
N GLY A 158 5.76 -14.89 -18.87
CA GLY A 158 6.20 -16.06 -19.63
C GLY A 158 5.16 -16.44 -20.66
N PHE A 159 5.61 -16.92 -21.81
CA PHE A 159 4.75 -17.57 -22.78
C PHE A 159 4.64 -19.07 -22.44
N PHE A 160 3.42 -19.60 -22.43
CA PHE A 160 3.14 -20.98 -22.08
C PHE A 160 2.55 -21.71 -23.28
N GLU A 161 3.21 -22.78 -23.70
CA GLU A 161 2.63 -23.74 -24.65
C GLU A 161 1.67 -24.69 -23.92
N ALA A 162 0.78 -25.32 -24.68
CA ALA A 162 -0.17 -26.28 -24.12
C ALA A 162 0.56 -27.41 -23.37
N GLY A 163 0.15 -27.66 -22.12
CA GLY A 163 0.73 -28.71 -21.28
C GLY A 163 2.02 -28.32 -20.53
N THR A 164 2.50 -27.08 -20.68
CA THR A 164 3.67 -26.58 -19.93
C THR A 164 3.27 -25.99 -18.58
N LEU A 165 4.20 -26.00 -17.62
CA LEU A 165 4.00 -25.40 -16.30
C LEU A 165 5.29 -24.84 -15.71
N VAL A 166 5.16 -23.87 -14.83
CA VAL A 166 6.24 -23.39 -13.93
C VAL A 166 5.82 -23.74 -12.51
N LYS A 167 6.72 -24.39 -11.76
CA LYS A 167 6.47 -24.83 -10.39
C LYS A 167 7.43 -24.16 -9.41
N TYR A 168 6.87 -23.57 -8.36
CA TYR A 168 7.63 -23.12 -7.19
C TYR A 168 7.37 -24.06 -6.02
N ASN A 169 8.43 -24.51 -5.34
CA ASN A 169 8.32 -25.28 -4.11
C ASN A 169 8.65 -24.36 -2.94
N PHE A 170 7.71 -24.18 -2.02
CA PHE A 170 7.93 -23.44 -0.77
C PHE A 170 8.42 -24.43 0.29
N MET A 171 9.72 -24.39 0.61
CA MET A 171 10.30 -25.18 1.70
C MET A 171 10.21 -24.38 3.00
N PRO A 172 9.81 -24.99 4.14
CA PRO A 172 9.97 -24.34 5.43
C PRO A 172 11.46 -24.13 5.71
N GLU A 173 11.83 -22.95 6.22
CA GLU A 173 13.21 -22.45 6.39
C GLU A 173 14.15 -23.39 7.18
N ASN A 174 13.62 -24.43 7.82
CA ASN A 174 14.36 -25.34 8.70
C ASN A 174 15.25 -26.36 7.97
N THR A 175 15.22 -26.43 6.63
CA THR A 175 16.08 -27.33 5.83
C THR A 175 17.05 -26.62 4.88
N ALA A 176 17.02 -25.28 4.80
CA ALA A 176 17.87 -24.51 3.88
C ALA A 176 19.35 -24.41 4.32
N ALA A 177 19.75 -25.04 5.43
CA ALA A 177 21.12 -25.00 5.94
C ALA A 177 22.07 -26.08 5.36
N VAL A 178 21.63 -26.98 4.46
CA VAL A 178 22.47 -28.13 4.03
C VAL A 178 22.61 -28.32 2.50
N ALA A 179 22.07 -27.45 1.65
CA ALA A 179 22.27 -27.56 0.19
C ALA A 179 23.11 -26.40 -0.36
N SER A 180 24.43 -26.61 -0.27
CA SER A 180 25.52 -26.15 -1.13
C SER A 180 25.38 -24.87 -1.99
N LYS A 181 26.38 -24.00 -1.78
CA LYS A 181 27.10 -23.14 -2.74
C LYS A 181 26.80 -23.36 -4.24
N ASP A 182 26.77 -22.21 -4.92
CA ASP A 182 26.84 -21.99 -6.38
C ASP A 182 25.51 -21.97 -7.16
N THR A 183 24.76 -20.89 -6.99
CA THR A 183 24.03 -20.23 -8.10
C THR A 183 23.64 -18.80 -7.68
N LYS A 184 24.33 -17.80 -8.24
CA LYS A 184 23.92 -16.39 -8.16
C LYS A 184 22.64 -16.23 -9.00
N GLY A 185 21.48 -16.25 -8.37
CA GLY A 185 20.20 -16.00 -9.04
C GLY A 185 19.01 -15.96 -8.08
N LEU A 186 18.51 -14.75 -7.81
CA LEU A 186 17.23 -14.42 -7.17
C LEU A 186 16.82 -15.25 -5.94
N SER A 187 17.49 -15.03 -4.80
CA SER A 187 16.85 -15.26 -3.51
C SER A 187 15.93 -14.07 -3.21
N ARG A 188 14.64 -14.19 -3.55
CA ARG A 188 13.59 -13.28 -3.08
C ARG A 188 12.98 -13.94 -1.86
N ASN A 189 13.05 -13.25 -0.71
CA ASN A 189 12.48 -13.66 0.57
C ASN A 189 11.11 -14.30 0.39
N VAL A 190 11.03 -15.62 0.52
CA VAL A 190 9.77 -16.34 0.65
C VAL A 190 9.54 -16.48 2.15
N ALA A 191 8.44 -15.91 2.64
CA ALA A 191 8.06 -15.98 4.05
C ALA A 191 7.92 -17.45 4.50
N PRO A 192 8.24 -17.76 5.77
CA PRO A 192 8.07 -19.10 6.33
C PRO A 192 6.59 -19.50 6.30
N GLU A 193 6.31 -20.79 6.49
CA GLU A 193 4.96 -21.34 6.71
C GLU A 193 4.28 -20.63 7.90
N GLY A 194 3.73 -19.45 7.65
CA GLY A 194 2.92 -18.70 8.57
C GLY A 194 1.54 -19.34 8.63
N ASN A 195 0.86 -19.20 9.76
CA ASN A 195 -0.59 -19.32 9.78
C ASN A 195 -1.16 -18.31 8.76
N LEU A 196 -1.42 -18.75 7.54
CA LEU A 196 -1.92 -17.92 6.46
C LEU A 196 -3.41 -17.63 6.72
N THR A 197 -3.68 -16.70 7.62
CA THR A 197 -5.00 -16.09 7.79
C THR A 197 -5.29 -15.08 6.68
N ARG A 198 -4.30 -14.76 5.83
CA ARG A 198 -4.45 -13.84 4.70
C ARG A 198 -3.48 -14.15 3.56
N GLU A 199 -3.98 -14.07 2.33
CA GLU A 199 -3.19 -14.13 1.09
C GLU A 199 -3.68 -13.11 0.08
N ASP A 200 -2.73 -12.53 -0.65
CA ASP A 200 -2.97 -11.61 -1.75
C ASP A 200 -2.35 -12.22 -3.02
N LEU A 201 -3.19 -12.57 -4.01
CA LEU A 201 -2.80 -13.14 -5.30
C LEU A 201 -3.25 -12.21 -6.42
N ALA A 202 -2.29 -11.65 -7.16
CA ALA A 202 -2.55 -10.81 -8.32
C ALA A 202 -1.73 -11.29 -9.53
N PHE A 203 -2.39 -11.46 -10.67
CA PHE A 203 -1.74 -11.80 -11.93
C PHE A 203 -2.55 -11.30 -13.13
N SER A 204 -1.91 -11.24 -14.30
CA SER A 204 -2.58 -10.93 -15.56
C SER A 204 -2.36 -12.05 -16.57
N PHE A 205 -3.33 -12.29 -17.44
CA PHE A 205 -3.26 -13.32 -18.47
C PHE A 205 -3.95 -12.87 -19.76
N SER A 206 -3.54 -13.45 -20.89
CA SER A 206 -4.25 -13.37 -22.16
C SER A 206 -4.25 -14.78 -22.78
N THR A 207 -5.43 -15.25 -23.20
CA THR A 207 -5.57 -16.57 -23.83
C THR A 207 -6.82 -16.62 -24.69
N SER A 208 -6.79 -17.47 -25.72
CA SER A 208 -7.96 -17.85 -26.51
C SER A 208 -8.36 -19.31 -26.27
N SER A 209 -7.73 -19.98 -25.30
CA SER A 209 -7.93 -21.40 -25.00
C SER A 209 -8.71 -21.59 -23.70
N ALA A 210 -9.70 -22.47 -23.75
CA ALA A 210 -10.50 -22.92 -22.63
C ALA A 210 -10.90 -24.40 -22.83
N PRO A 211 -10.98 -25.23 -21.76
CA PRO A 211 -10.72 -24.90 -20.36
C PRO A 211 -9.21 -24.79 -20.06
N SER A 212 -8.85 -24.10 -18.98
CA SER A 212 -7.45 -23.98 -18.55
C SER A 212 -7.33 -23.72 -17.04
N ILE A 213 -6.20 -24.16 -16.47
CA ILE A 213 -5.80 -23.81 -15.11
C ILE A 213 -4.77 -22.68 -15.23
N LEU A 214 -5.06 -21.53 -14.62
CA LEU A 214 -4.17 -20.36 -14.66
C LEU A 214 -3.21 -20.38 -13.47
N VAL A 215 -3.73 -20.68 -12.29
CA VAL A 215 -2.96 -20.77 -11.04
C VAL A 215 -3.49 -21.94 -10.23
N TYR A 216 -2.57 -22.73 -9.65
CA TYR A 216 -2.89 -23.79 -8.71
C TYR A 216 -1.92 -23.73 -7.53
N ILE A 217 -2.45 -23.58 -6.33
CA ILE A 217 -1.71 -23.53 -5.07
C ILE A 217 -2.26 -24.65 -4.20
N SER A 218 -1.37 -25.46 -3.63
CA SER A 218 -1.76 -26.57 -2.75
C SER A 218 -0.86 -26.67 -1.53
N SER A 219 -1.42 -27.09 -0.41
CA SER A 219 -0.68 -27.44 0.80
C SER A 219 -0.31 -28.93 0.83
N ARG A 220 0.43 -29.34 1.86
CA ARG A 220 0.66 -30.77 2.15
C ARG A 220 -0.57 -31.46 2.74
N THR A 221 -1.55 -30.70 3.23
CA THR A 221 -2.74 -31.17 3.94
C THR A 221 -3.99 -31.26 3.05
N GLN A 222 -3.81 -31.43 1.73
CA GLN A 222 -4.87 -31.48 0.70
C GLN A 222 -5.65 -30.16 0.49
N ASP A 223 -5.32 -29.10 1.22
CA ASP A 223 -5.91 -27.78 0.97
C ASP A 223 -5.38 -27.25 -0.37
N TYR A 224 -6.26 -26.60 -1.13
CA TYR A 224 -5.86 -26.00 -2.40
C TYR A 224 -6.70 -24.79 -2.75
N MET A 225 -6.14 -23.96 -3.62
CA MET A 225 -6.80 -22.88 -4.32
C MET A 225 -6.42 -22.96 -5.80
N ALA A 226 -7.42 -22.87 -6.67
CA ALA A 226 -7.23 -22.89 -8.11
C ALA A 226 -8.02 -21.76 -8.77
N VAL A 227 -7.38 -21.10 -9.74
CA VAL A 227 -8.03 -20.13 -10.62
C VAL A 227 -8.08 -20.73 -12.02
N VAL A 228 -9.30 -20.92 -12.54
CA VAL A 228 -9.53 -21.69 -13.76
C VAL A 228 -10.46 -20.96 -14.73
N LEU A 229 -10.25 -21.19 -16.03
CA LEU A 229 -11.23 -20.90 -17.07
C LEU A 229 -12.03 -22.18 -17.33
N ARG A 230 -13.36 -22.08 -17.23
CA ARG A 230 -14.28 -23.18 -17.58
C ARG A 230 -14.33 -23.38 -19.10
N HIS A 231 -15.03 -24.42 -19.56
CA HIS A 231 -15.19 -24.72 -20.99
C HIS A 231 -15.79 -23.56 -21.81
N ASN A 232 -16.67 -22.76 -21.22
CA ASN A 232 -17.25 -21.55 -21.83
C ASN A 232 -16.36 -20.31 -21.67
N GLY A 233 -15.13 -20.47 -21.15
CA GLY A 233 -14.14 -19.43 -20.95
C GLY A 233 -14.42 -18.45 -19.80
N THR A 234 -15.44 -18.70 -18.98
CA THR A 234 -15.71 -17.89 -17.78
C THR A 234 -14.71 -18.23 -16.66
N LEU A 235 -14.30 -17.21 -15.90
CA LEU A 235 -13.38 -17.36 -14.77
C LEU A 235 -14.08 -17.90 -13.52
N GLN A 236 -13.50 -18.95 -12.94
CA GLN A 236 -13.96 -19.55 -11.69
C GLN A 236 -12.79 -19.73 -10.74
N ILE A 237 -13.01 -19.42 -9.46
CA ILE A 237 -12.08 -19.72 -8.37
C ILE A 237 -12.61 -20.92 -7.61
N ARG A 238 -11.74 -21.90 -7.34
CA ARG A 238 -12.05 -23.09 -6.56
C ARG A 238 -11.14 -23.14 -5.35
N TYR A 239 -11.65 -23.41 -4.16
CA TYR A 239 -10.82 -23.56 -2.98
C TYR A 239 -11.35 -24.61 -2.01
N ASN A 240 -10.42 -25.32 -1.38
CA ASN A 240 -10.68 -26.27 -0.30
C ASN A 240 -9.69 -25.96 0.82
N LEU A 241 -10.19 -25.67 2.02
CA LEU A 241 -9.40 -25.34 3.22
C LEU A 241 -9.70 -26.33 4.36
N GLY A 242 -10.16 -27.54 4.01
CA GLY A 242 -10.57 -28.56 4.95
C GLY A 242 -11.92 -28.28 5.62
N GLY A 243 -12.53 -29.34 6.17
CA GLY A 243 -13.77 -29.26 6.95
C GLY A 243 -15.08 -29.24 6.15
N LEU A 244 -15.04 -29.40 4.82
CA LEU A 244 -16.22 -29.49 3.95
C LEU A 244 -16.14 -30.70 3.02
N GLN A 245 -17.31 -31.19 2.62
CA GLN A 245 -17.45 -32.36 1.74
C GLN A 245 -17.08 -32.05 0.28
N GLU A 246 -17.27 -30.79 -0.15
CA GLU A 246 -16.99 -30.31 -1.51
C GLU A 246 -16.21 -28.99 -1.48
N PRO A 247 -15.37 -28.72 -2.51
CA PRO A 247 -14.64 -27.46 -2.63
C PRO A 247 -15.61 -26.30 -2.94
N PHE A 248 -15.36 -25.14 -2.34
CA PHE A 248 -16.11 -23.94 -2.69
C PHE A 248 -15.74 -23.44 -4.08
N THR A 249 -16.74 -22.94 -4.79
CA THR A 249 -16.56 -22.34 -6.12
C THR A 249 -17.14 -20.94 -6.13
N ILE A 250 -16.39 -20.00 -6.71
CA ILE A 250 -16.83 -18.61 -6.91
C ILE A 250 -16.75 -18.32 -8.40
N ASP A 251 -17.90 -17.96 -8.96
CA ASP A 251 -18.01 -17.52 -10.34
C ASP A 251 -17.77 -16.01 -10.40
N VAL A 252 -16.60 -15.63 -10.92
CA VAL A 252 -16.09 -14.24 -10.84
C VAL A 252 -16.66 -13.38 -11.97
N ASP A 253 -16.70 -13.91 -13.18
CA ASP A 253 -17.26 -13.25 -14.36
C ASP A 253 -18.12 -14.25 -15.15
N GLN A 254 -19.21 -13.77 -15.72
CA GLN A 254 -20.04 -14.54 -16.66
C GLN A 254 -19.61 -14.38 -18.11
N ARG A 255 -18.70 -13.45 -18.40
CA ARG A 255 -18.12 -13.27 -19.73
C ARG A 255 -17.05 -14.31 -20.02
N ASN A 256 -16.91 -14.62 -21.29
CA ASN A 256 -15.79 -15.41 -21.79
C ASN A 256 -14.50 -14.56 -21.75
N LEU A 257 -13.57 -14.92 -20.85
CA LEU A 257 -12.25 -14.29 -20.73
C LEU A 257 -11.18 -14.99 -21.59
N ALA A 258 -11.50 -16.13 -22.21
CA ALA A 258 -10.66 -16.77 -23.22
C ALA A 258 -10.88 -16.11 -24.60
N ASN A 259 -10.70 -14.79 -24.66
CA ASN A 259 -11.00 -13.95 -25.83
C ASN A 259 -9.75 -13.32 -26.48
N GLY A 260 -8.55 -13.73 -26.06
CA GLY A 260 -7.27 -13.20 -26.56
C GLY A 260 -6.90 -11.79 -26.09
N GLN A 261 -7.71 -11.17 -25.24
CA GLN A 261 -7.41 -9.88 -24.63
C GLN A 261 -6.73 -10.04 -23.26
N PRO A 262 -5.91 -9.08 -22.82
CA PRO A 262 -5.32 -9.10 -21.49
C PRO A 262 -6.38 -8.85 -20.41
N HIS A 263 -6.38 -9.69 -19.39
CA HIS A 263 -7.22 -9.59 -18.20
C HIS A 263 -6.35 -9.59 -16.95
N THR A 264 -6.78 -8.87 -15.91
CA THR A 264 -6.13 -8.85 -14.60
C THR A 264 -7.05 -9.47 -13.55
N VAL A 265 -6.47 -10.30 -12.68
CA VAL A 265 -7.16 -10.98 -11.59
C VAL A 265 -6.46 -10.60 -10.29
N ASN A 266 -7.19 -10.01 -9.35
CA ASN A 266 -6.71 -9.72 -7.99
C ASN A 266 -7.64 -10.38 -6.97
N ILE A 267 -7.05 -11.21 -6.11
CA ILE A 267 -7.74 -12.03 -5.12
C ILE A 267 -7.09 -11.80 -3.77
N THR A 268 -7.87 -11.30 -2.81
CA THR A 268 -7.48 -11.19 -1.41
C THR A 268 -8.31 -12.17 -0.61
N ARG A 269 -7.67 -13.17 0.01
CA ARG A 269 -8.31 -14.04 0.98
C ARG A 269 -7.97 -13.54 2.38
N VAL A 270 -8.99 -13.44 3.24
CA VAL A 270 -8.82 -13.26 4.68
C VAL A 270 -9.68 -14.32 5.37
N ASP A 271 -9.04 -15.27 6.06
CA ASP A 271 -9.66 -16.46 6.60
C ASP A 271 -10.53 -17.17 5.55
N ARG A 272 -11.81 -17.42 5.82
CA ARG A 272 -12.70 -18.06 4.85
C ARG A 272 -13.33 -17.09 3.84
N ASN A 273 -13.01 -15.79 3.92
CA ASN A 273 -13.58 -14.76 3.06
C ASN A 273 -12.66 -14.47 1.89
N ILE A 274 -13.23 -14.42 0.70
CA ILE A 274 -12.51 -14.03 -0.53
C ILE A 274 -13.10 -12.71 -1.03
N GLN A 275 -12.20 -11.77 -1.31
CA GLN A 275 -12.48 -10.49 -1.94
C GLN A 275 -11.85 -10.48 -3.33
N LEU A 276 -12.60 -9.95 -4.30
CA LEU A 276 -12.20 -9.87 -5.71
C LEU A 276 -12.20 -8.42 -6.15
N GLN A 277 -11.14 -8.00 -6.83
CA GLN A 277 -11.04 -6.65 -7.38
C GLN A 277 -10.53 -6.74 -8.84
N GLY A 278 -11.21 -6.07 -9.78
CA GLY A 278 -10.61 -5.80 -11.10
C GLY A 278 -11.18 -6.50 -12.34
N VAL A 279 -12.42 -7.01 -12.32
CA VAL A 279 -13.08 -7.40 -13.59
C VAL A 279 -13.84 -6.19 -14.17
N PRO A 280 -13.44 -5.61 -15.31
CA PRO A 280 -14.08 -4.40 -15.84
C PRO A 280 -15.48 -4.74 -16.35
N GLY A 281 -16.52 -4.40 -15.59
CA GLY A 281 -17.92 -4.67 -15.99
C GLY A 281 -18.95 -4.75 -14.86
N ARG A 282 -18.53 -4.77 -13.58
CA ARG A 282 -19.46 -4.62 -12.46
C ARG A 282 -18.73 -4.02 -11.26
N LEU A 283 -19.21 -2.86 -10.79
CA LEU A 283 -19.05 -2.49 -9.39
C LEU A 283 -19.75 -3.56 -8.56
N LEU A 284 -19.02 -4.56 -8.06
CA LEU A 284 -19.41 -5.15 -6.80
C LEU A 284 -19.15 -4.07 -5.74
N ALA A 285 -20.16 -3.76 -4.95
CA ALA A 285 -20.10 -2.70 -3.95
C ALA A 285 -18.80 -2.82 -3.12
N PRO A 286 -18.17 -1.69 -2.73
CA PRO A 286 -16.99 -1.74 -1.89
C PRO A 286 -17.36 -2.47 -0.59
N GLY A 287 -16.78 -3.65 -0.38
CA GLY A 287 -17.06 -4.49 0.80
C GLY A 287 -17.91 -5.75 0.57
N SER A 288 -18.07 -6.26 -0.66
CA SER A 288 -18.68 -7.59 -0.86
C SER A 288 -17.77 -8.71 -0.34
N SER A 289 -17.84 -8.99 0.96
CA SER A 289 -17.36 -10.23 1.57
C SER A 289 -18.33 -11.34 1.16
N ILE A 290 -17.86 -12.28 0.36
CA ILE A 290 -18.63 -13.49 0.08
C ILE A 290 -18.29 -14.50 1.18
N GLN A 291 -19.16 -14.58 2.18
CA GLN A 291 -19.13 -15.64 3.18
C GLN A 291 -19.84 -16.89 2.63
N PRO A 292 -19.34 -18.09 2.92
CA PRO A 292 -20.10 -19.29 2.66
C PRO A 292 -21.34 -19.31 3.56
N LEU A 293 -22.54 -19.36 2.97
CA LEU A 293 -23.76 -19.69 3.74
C LEU A 293 -23.58 -21.10 4.29
N GLY A 294 -23.37 -21.22 5.60
CA GLY A 294 -23.38 -22.50 6.27
C GLY A 294 -24.77 -23.13 6.15
N THR A 295 -24.83 -24.35 5.63
CA THR A 295 -25.99 -25.22 5.84
C THR A 295 -26.20 -25.37 7.34
N ALA A 296 -27.34 -24.93 7.85
CA ALA A 296 -27.76 -25.16 9.22
C ALA A 296 -27.84 -26.68 9.46
N VAL A 297 -26.82 -27.24 10.10
CA VAL A 297 -26.90 -28.59 10.66
C VAL A 297 -27.76 -28.50 11.90
N GLN A 298 -29.05 -28.82 11.75
CA GLN A 298 -29.95 -28.96 12.88
C GLN A 298 -29.50 -30.21 13.67
N SER A 299 -28.84 -29.98 14.81
CA SER A 299 -28.40 -31.03 15.71
C SER A 299 -29.61 -31.77 16.28
N HIS A 300 -29.89 -32.97 15.79
CA HIS A 300 -30.86 -33.86 16.43
C HIS A 300 -30.17 -34.64 17.55
N GLN A 301 -30.45 -34.24 18.78
CA GLN A 301 -30.04 -34.90 20.01
C GLN A 301 -30.74 -36.27 20.09
N ARG A 302 -29.95 -37.34 20.24
CA ARG A 302 -30.46 -38.69 20.53
C ARG A 302 -31.03 -38.73 21.96
N HIS A 303 -32.33 -38.91 22.10
CA HIS A 303 -32.95 -39.49 23.28
C HIS A 303 -33.69 -40.77 22.90
N HIS A 304 -33.41 -41.84 23.65
CA HIS A 304 -34.07 -43.14 23.57
C HIS A 304 -35.53 -43.03 24.04
N HIS A 305 -36.48 -43.53 23.23
CA HIS A 305 -37.50 -44.56 23.56
C HIS A 305 -38.57 -44.64 22.43
N LEU A 306 -38.91 -45.87 22.04
CA LEU A 306 -39.87 -46.34 21.00
C LEU A 306 -41.37 -46.13 21.43
N PRO A 307 -42.41 -46.57 20.66
CA PRO A 307 -42.68 -46.63 19.20
C PRO A 307 -44.13 -46.18 18.78
N TRP A 308 -44.42 -46.30 17.47
CA TRP A 308 -45.73 -46.44 16.75
C TRP A 308 -46.26 -45.28 15.88
N ASP A 309 -46.36 -45.62 14.58
CA ASP A 309 -47.45 -45.36 13.62
C ASP A 309 -47.60 -44.09 12.75
N LEU A 310 -47.74 -44.38 11.46
CA LEU A 310 -48.53 -43.75 10.37
C LEU A 310 -47.90 -42.70 9.42
N ILE A 311 -47.97 -43.07 8.14
CA ILE A 311 -47.72 -42.35 6.86
C ILE A 311 -48.93 -41.42 6.56
N PRO A 312 -49.03 -40.72 5.40
CA PRO A 312 -48.32 -39.55 4.83
C PRO A 312 -49.23 -38.28 4.77
N ALA A 313 -48.74 -37.14 4.27
CA ALA A 313 -49.43 -36.32 3.24
C ALA A 313 -48.75 -34.95 2.99
N LEU A 314 -48.59 -34.62 1.70
CA LEU A 314 -48.88 -33.36 0.97
C LEU A 314 -48.56 -32.01 1.67
N TRP A 315 -47.95 -31.01 1.00
CA TRP A 315 -48.70 -30.11 0.12
C TRP A 315 -47.79 -29.32 -0.83
N ALA A 316 -48.33 -29.09 -2.02
CA ALA A 316 -47.87 -28.17 -3.04
C ALA A 316 -48.41 -26.75 -2.82
N ALA A 317 -48.02 -25.86 -3.75
CA ALA A 317 -48.45 -24.48 -3.99
C ALA A 317 -47.66 -23.39 -3.23
N GLY A 318 -47.21 -22.31 -3.86
CA GLY A 318 -47.64 -21.73 -5.13
C GLY A 318 -48.08 -20.29 -4.90
N ILE A 319 -47.15 -19.39 -5.22
CA ILE A 319 -47.23 -17.95 -5.51
C ILE A 319 -48.66 -17.40 -5.70
N LEU A 320 -49.00 -16.31 -5.00
CA LEU A 320 -49.68 -15.16 -5.61
C LEU A 320 -49.40 -13.86 -4.84
N TRP A 321 -49.27 -12.79 -5.63
CA TRP A 321 -48.98 -11.41 -5.28
C TRP A 321 -50.08 -10.73 -4.46
N ASP A 322 -49.72 -9.72 -3.66
CA ASP A 322 -50.66 -8.63 -3.33
C ASP A 322 -50.01 -7.25 -3.53
N ARG A 323 -50.80 -6.35 -4.13
CA ARG A 323 -50.54 -4.94 -4.35
C ARG A 323 -51.00 -4.16 -3.12
N ARG A 324 -50.15 -3.29 -2.59
CA ARG A 324 -50.51 -1.88 -2.36
C ARG A 324 -49.27 -1.04 -2.16
#